data_AF-A0A060C5S7-F1
#
_entry.id   AF-A0A060C5S7-F1
#
_cell.length_a   1.000
_cell.length_b   1.000
_cell.length_c   1.000
_cell.angle_alpha   90.00
_cell.angle_beta   90.00
_cell.angle_gamma   90.00
#
_symmetry.space_group_name_H-M   'P 1'
#
loop_
_entity.id
_entity.type
_entity.pdbx_description
1 polymer ?
#
loop_
_entity_poly.entity_id
_entity_poly.type
_entity_poly.pdbx_seq_one_letter_code
_entity_poly.pdbx_strand_id
1 'polypeptide(L)'
;MEIINQQLQGPNTRSFFEGPYFTTQHKGAQNPAYMTDPDVEEFENWNQAAHGMIRKIAVAPEREGSIEFIRALTNRGITVALGHSNATLAQATAAVEAGATVFVHTFNGMSPFNHRE
;
A
#
# COMPACT_ATOMS: atom_id res chain seq x y z
N MET A 1 20.79 -30.71 -2.52
CA MET A 1 19.63 -30.54 -1.63
C MET A 1 18.64 -29.70 -2.39
N GLU A 2 17.78 -30.36 -3.13
CA GLU A 2 16.87 -29.77 -4.10
C GLU A 2 15.47 -29.81 -3.49
N ILE A 3 14.94 -28.64 -3.14
CA ILE A 3 13.50 -28.36 -3.19
C ILE A 3 13.38 -26.90 -3.64
N ILE A 4 13.53 -26.68 -4.95
CA ILE A 4 12.97 -25.49 -5.59
C ILE A 4 11.46 -25.73 -5.59
N ASN A 5 10.76 -25.07 -4.67
CA ASN A 5 9.30 -25.13 -4.57
C ASN A 5 8.68 -24.66 -5.88
N GLN A 6 8.27 -25.66 -6.67
CA GLN A 6 7.18 -25.73 -7.63
C GLN A 6 6.77 -24.41 -8.31
N GLN A 7 6.93 -24.41 -9.63
CA GLN A 7 6.13 -23.61 -10.57
C GLN A 7 4.68 -23.56 -10.10
N LEU A 8 4.16 -22.35 -9.86
CA LEU A 8 2.75 -22.14 -9.52
C LEU A 8 1.91 -22.50 -10.75
N GLN A 9 1.39 -23.73 -10.79
CA GLN A 9 0.43 -24.16 -11.81
C GLN A 9 -0.98 -23.79 -11.35
N GLY A 10 -1.43 -22.61 -11.79
CA GLY A 10 -2.76 -22.03 -11.57
C GLY A 10 -2.85 -20.68 -12.30
N PRO A 11 -4.03 -20.02 -12.40
CA PRO A 11 -4.08 -18.67 -12.95
C PRO A 11 -3.11 -17.77 -12.18
N ASN A 12 -2.35 -16.93 -12.89
CA ASN A 12 -1.32 -16.02 -12.36
C ASN A 12 -1.90 -14.88 -11.48
N THR A 13 -3.01 -15.14 -10.81
CA THR A 13 -3.73 -14.17 -9.98
C THR A 13 -2.94 -13.90 -8.70
N ARG A 14 -2.78 -12.62 -8.39
CA ARG A 14 -2.19 -12.10 -7.15
C ARG A 14 -3.18 -11.16 -6.49
N SER A 15 -3.05 -10.99 -5.18
CA SER A 15 -3.93 -10.13 -4.39
C SER A 15 -3.38 -8.72 -4.26
N PHE A 16 -4.30 -7.76 -4.32
CA PHE A 16 -4.07 -6.36 -3.96
C PHE A 16 -4.89 -6.04 -2.72
N PHE A 17 -4.24 -5.55 -1.67
CA PHE A 17 -4.89 -5.04 -0.47
C PHE A 17 -5.08 -3.53 -0.60
N GLU A 18 -6.31 -3.09 -0.84
CA GLU A 18 -6.66 -1.68 -0.84
C GLU A 18 -7.08 -1.25 0.57
N GLY A 19 -6.10 -1.08 1.44
CA GLY A 19 -6.28 -0.74 2.87
C GLY A 19 -5.57 -1.74 3.80
N PRO A 20 -5.65 -1.52 5.12
CA PRO A 20 -6.51 -0.55 5.81
C PRO A 20 -5.83 0.81 6.10
N TYR A 21 -4.61 1.02 5.65
CA TYR A 21 -3.74 2.14 6.08
C TYR A 21 -4.08 3.48 5.42
N PHE A 22 -5.30 3.97 5.61
CA PHE A 22 -5.88 5.13 4.94
C PHE A 22 -6.24 6.26 5.90
N THR A 23 -6.52 7.44 5.34
CA THR A 23 -7.10 8.56 6.09
C THR A 23 -8.62 8.53 6.06
N THR A 24 -9.26 8.92 7.16
CA THR A 24 -10.73 8.98 7.26
C THR A 24 -11.33 10.10 6.41
N GLN A 25 -10.57 11.17 6.14
CA GLN A 25 -11.01 12.31 5.32
C GLN A 25 -11.36 11.90 3.89
N HIS A 26 -10.64 10.92 3.33
CA HIS A 26 -10.81 10.42 1.97
C HIS A 26 -11.21 8.94 1.94
N LYS A 27 -11.98 8.51 2.94
CA LYS A 27 -12.38 7.10 3.12
C LYS A 27 -13.18 6.50 1.95
N GLY A 28 -13.91 7.33 1.19
CA GLY A 28 -14.85 6.82 0.19
C GLY A 28 -15.84 5.80 0.81
N ALA A 29 -15.87 4.59 0.23
CA ALA A 29 -16.68 3.48 0.70
C ALA A 29 -16.00 2.59 1.76
N GLN A 30 -14.76 2.89 2.15
CA GLN A 30 -14.02 2.12 3.17
C GLN A 30 -14.63 2.34 4.56
N ASN A 31 -14.59 1.30 5.40
CA ASN A 31 -15.06 1.38 6.79
C ASN A 31 -13.96 2.00 7.69
N PRO A 32 -14.16 3.21 8.23
CA PRO A 32 -13.14 3.90 9.03
C PRO A 32 -12.82 3.19 10.35
N ALA A 33 -13.68 2.27 10.83
CA ALA A 33 -13.43 1.54 12.07
C ALA A 33 -12.20 0.62 12.02
N TYR A 34 -11.69 0.32 10.82
CA TYR A 34 -10.50 -0.52 10.62
C TYR A 34 -9.27 0.27 10.18
N MET A 35 -9.38 1.59 9.98
CA MET A 35 -8.26 2.40 9.51
C MET A 35 -7.23 2.61 10.62
N THR A 36 -5.97 2.33 10.32
CA THR A 36 -4.85 2.40 11.27
C THR A 36 -3.57 2.88 10.58
N ASP A 37 -2.51 3.11 11.35
CA ASP A 37 -1.18 3.40 10.81
C ASP A 37 -0.58 2.11 10.22
N PRO A 38 0.21 2.22 9.13
CA PRO A 38 0.83 1.06 8.50
C PRO A 38 1.79 0.32 9.44
N ASP A 39 1.70 -1.01 9.43
CA ASP A 39 2.54 -1.89 10.23
C ASP A 39 3.11 -3.02 9.36
N VAL A 40 4.44 -3.12 9.32
CA VAL A 40 5.15 -4.14 8.54
C VAL A 40 4.92 -5.54 9.09
N GLU A 41 4.86 -5.70 10.41
CA GLU A 41 4.65 -7.01 11.05
C GLU A 41 3.24 -7.53 10.75
N GLU A 42 2.24 -6.65 10.85
CA GLU A 42 0.85 -6.98 10.50
C GLU A 42 0.72 -7.40 9.03
N PHE A 43 1.34 -6.65 8.11
CA PHE A 43 1.37 -7.03 6.70
C PHE A 43 1.99 -8.42 6.48
N GLU A 44 3.12 -8.71 7.14
CA GLU A 44 3.78 -10.01 6.99
C GLU A 44 2.93 -11.16 7.53
N ASN A 45 2.23 -10.94 8.65
CA ASN A 45 1.27 -11.92 9.18
C ASN A 45 0.16 -12.22 8.15
N TRP A 46 -0.40 -11.19 7.51
CA TRP A 46 -1.39 -11.39 6.44
C TRP A 46 -0.80 -12.07 5.21
N ASN A 47 0.39 -11.67 4.77
CA ASN A 47 1.01 -12.22 3.58
C ASN A 47 1.42 -13.68 3.81
N GLN A 48 1.85 -14.04 5.01
CA GLN A 48 2.10 -15.42 5.41
C GLN A 48 0.81 -16.25 5.37
N ALA A 49 -0.29 -15.73 5.97
CA ALA A 49 -1.60 -16.38 5.94
C ALA A 49 -2.15 -16.53 4.51
N ALA A 50 -1.82 -15.59 3.63
CA ALA A 50 -2.15 -15.62 2.21
C ALA A 50 -1.13 -16.42 1.36
N HIS A 51 -0.21 -17.18 1.96
CA HIS A 51 0.81 -17.96 1.26
C HIS A 51 1.63 -17.15 0.24
N GLY A 52 1.94 -15.89 0.56
CA GLY A 52 2.70 -14.99 -0.31
C GLY A 52 1.94 -14.48 -1.53
N MET A 53 0.61 -14.56 -1.54
CA MET A 53 -0.21 -14.10 -2.68
C MET A 53 -0.42 -12.59 -2.71
N ILE A 54 -0.22 -11.88 -1.61
CA ILE A 54 -0.35 -10.42 -1.56
C ILE A 54 0.89 -9.82 -2.20
N ARG A 55 0.73 -9.16 -3.35
CA ARG A 55 1.85 -8.55 -4.09
C ARG A 55 1.73 -7.04 -4.25
N LYS A 56 0.61 -6.49 -3.80
CA LYS A 56 0.36 -5.07 -3.81
C LYS A 56 -0.43 -4.66 -2.56
N ILE A 57 -0.12 -3.51 -1.98
CA ILE A 57 -0.89 -2.91 -0.90
C ILE A 57 -0.97 -1.39 -1.09
N ALA A 58 -2.07 -0.77 -0.67
CA ALA A 58 -2.25 0.67 -0.70
C ALA A 58 -2.10 1.29 0.69
N VAL A 59 -1.51 2.48 0.74
CA VAL A 59 -1.28 3.27 1.95
C VAL A 59 -1.50 4.75 1.66
N ALA A 60 -2.00 5.48 2.66
CA ALA A 60 -2.03 6.93 2.66
C ALA A 60 -0.66 7.46 3.16
N PRO A 61 0.13 8.14 2.30
CA PRO A 61 1.52 8.49 2.63
C PRO A 61 1.68 9.49 3.78
N GLU A 62 0.63 10.17 4.20
CA GLU A 62 0.64 11.07 5.37
C GLU A 62 0.46 10.35 6.73
N ARG A 63 0.14 9.05 6.75
CA ARG A 63 0.05 8.25 7.99
C ARG A 63 1.42 8.07 8.63
N GLU A 64 1.44 7.87 9.94
CA GLU A 64 2.67 7.68 10.70
C GLU A 64 3.36 6.37 10.29
N GLY A 65 4.67 6.39 10.08
CA GLY A 65 5.44 5.21 9.65
C GLY A 65 5.28 4.80 8.19
N SER A 66 4.48 5.52 7.38
CA SER A 66 4.26 5.20 5.96
C SER A 66 5.54 5.09 5.15
N ILE A 67 6.51 5.96 5.39
CA ILE A 67 7.75 6.00 4.62
C ILE A 67 8.62 4.75 4.91
N GLU A 68 8.76 4.40 6.17
CA GLU A 68 9.48 3.20 6.63
C GLU A 68 8.79 1.94 6.11
N PHE A 69 7.46 1.90 6.19
CA PHE A 69 6.63 0.81 5.66
C PHE A 69 6.82 0.63 4.15
N ILE A 70 6.75 1.73 3.38
CA ILE A 70 6.96 1.70 1.93
C ILE A 70 8.34 1.13 1.60
N ARG A 71 9.42 1.62 2.22
CA ARG A 71 10.78 1.11 1.99
C ARG A 71 10.90 -0.36 2.33
N ALA A 72 10.32 -0.79 3.46
CA ALA A 72 10.40 -2.17 3.91
C ALA A 72 9.74 -3.13 2.92
N LEU A 73 8.54 -2.81 2.43
CA LEU A 73 7.79 -3.67 1.52
C LEU A 73 8.32 -3.66 0.10
N THR A 74 8.75 -2.50 -0.41
CA THR A 74 9.32 -2.40 -1.76
C THR A 74 10.64 -3.16 -1.86
N ASN A 75 11.49 -3.12 -0.83
CA ASN A 75 12.70 -3.95 -0.73
C ASN A 75 12.41 -5.47 -0.74
N ARG A 76 11.20 -5.88 -0.39
CA ARG A 76 10.73 -7.28 -0.43
C ARG A 76 10.01 -7.63 -1.74
N GLY A 77 10.01 -6.72 -2.72
CA GLY A 77 9.35 -6.93 -4.01
C GLY A 77 7.82 -6.81 -3.96
N ILE A 78 7.26 -6.18 -2.93
CA ILE A 78 5.84 -5.85 -2.84
C ILE A 78 5.63 -4.46 -3.44
N THR A 79 4.64 -4.32 -4.32
CA THR A 79 4.27 -3.02 -4.89
C THR A 79 3.47 -2.22 -3.87
N VAL A 80 3.92 -1.02 -3.52
CA VAL A 80 3.15 -0.10 -2.67
C VAL A 80 2.48 0.96 -3.53
N ALA A 81 1.17 1.13 -3.31
CA ALA A 81 0.34 2.11 -3.99
C ALA A 81 -0.10 3.23 -3.04
N LEU A 82 -0.29 4.43 -3.58
CA LEU A 82 -0.75 5.61 -2.84
C LEU A 82 -2.22 5.87 -3.15
N GLY A 83 -3.06 6.00 -2.12
CA GLY A 83 -4.49 6.24 -2.30
C GLY A 83 -5.22 6.51 -0.99
N HIS A 84 -6.48 6.93 -1.07
CA HIS A 84 -7.31 7.24 0.11
C HIS A 84 -6.57 8.14 1.11
N SER A 85 -6.08 9.26 0.60
CA SER A 85 -5.06 10.11 1.22
C SER A 85 -5.37 11.59 1.06
N ASN A 86 -5.08 12.37 2.09
CA ASN A 86 -5.05 13.83 2.09
C ASN A 86 -3.61 14.37 2.06
N ALA A 87 -2.68 13.62 1.47
CA ALA A 87 -1.29 14.01 1.44
C ALA A 87 -1.07 15.28 0.63
N THR A 88 -0.12 16.07 1.11
CA THR A 88 0.52 17.16 0.37
C THR A 88 1.41 16.58 -0.74
N LEU A 89 1.78 17.42 -1.72
CA LEU A 89 2.74 17.03 -2.76
C LEU A 89 4.05 16.52 -2.15
N ALA A 90 4.58 17.22 -1.13
CA ALA A 90 5.83 16.83 -0.48
C ALA A 90 5.78 15.43 0.16
N GLN A 91 4.66 15.08 0.81
CA GLN A 91 4.46 13.75 1.40
C GLN A 91 4.34 12.68 0.30
N ALA A 92 3.59 12.95 -0.77
CA ALA A 92 3.47 12.04 -1.90
C ALA A 92 4.82 11.82 -2.60
N THR A 93 5.61 12.88 -2.79
CA THR A 93 6.97 12.81 -3.35
C THR A 93 7.87 11.95 -2.47
N ALA A 94 7.89 12.17 -1.15
CA ALA A 94 8.69 11.37 -0.22
C ALA A 94 8.31 9.87 -0.28
N ALA A 95 7.02 9.57 -0.47
CA ALA A 95 6.54 8.19 -0.63
C ALA A 95 6.98 7.55 -1.95
N VAL A 96 7.00 8.32 -3.05
CA VAL A 96 7.56 7.87 -4.33
C VAL A 96 9.07 7.63 -4.22
N GLU A 97 9.80 8.55 -3.57
CA GLU A 97 11.24 8.40 -3.30
C GLU A 97 11.55 7.20 -2.39
N ALA A 98 10.63 6.84 -1.50
CA ALA A 98 10.70 5.64 -0.68
C ALA A 98 10.43 4.33 -1.46
N GLY A 99 9.93 4.44 -2.70
CA GLY A 99 9.75 3.31 -3.63
C GLY A 99 8.31 2.98 -3.98
N ALA A 100 7.32 3.79 -3.58
CA ALA A 100 5.95 3.63 -4.08
C ALA A 100 5.87 3.93 -5.58
N THR A 101 5.16 3.11 -6.36
CA THR A 101 5.18 3.18 -7.84
C THR A 101 3.79 3.25 -8.47
N VAL A 102 2.73 3.22 -7.67
CA VAL A 102 1.35 3.22 -8.17
C VAL A 102 0.50 4.23 -7.43
N PHE A 103 -0.39 4.91 -8.14
CA PHE A 103 -1.49 5.69 -7.55
C PHE A 103 -2.79 4.91 -7.75
N VAL A 104 -3.57 4.76 -6.69
CA VAL A 104 -4.86 4.06 -6.73
C VAL A 104 -5.91 4.99 -7.36
N HIS A 105 -6.62 4.53 -8.40
CA HIS A 105 -7.75 5.20 -9.08
C HIS A 105 -7.70 6.74 -9.08
N THR A 106 -6.60 7.30 -9.59
CA THR A 106 -6.23 8.73 -9.58
C THR A 106 -7.43 9.68 -9.59
N PHE A 107 -7.39 10.68 -8.71
CA PHE A 107 -8.44 11.63 -8.36
C PHE A 107 -9.50 11.14 -7.35
N ASN A 108 -9.79 9.84 -7.28
CA ASN A 108 -10.79 9.33 -6.34
C ASN A 108 -10.18 9.09 -4.96
N GLY A 109 -10.83 9.58 -3.90
CA GLY A 109 -10.30 9.45 -2.53
C GLY A 109 -8.93 10.11 -2.35
N MET A 110 -8.70 11.25 -3.00
CA MET A 110 -7.45 12.00 -2.94
C MET A 110 -7.73 13.48 -2.63
N SER A 111 -6.74 14.17 -2.06
CA SER A 111 -6.74 15.63 -2.00
C SER A 111 -6.94 16.23 -3.40
N PRO A 112 -7.74 17.31 -3.52
CA PRO A 112 -7.96 17.95 -4.80
C PRO A 112 -6.67 18.61 -5.29
N PHE A 113 -6.52 18.70 -6.61
CA PHE A 113 -5.38 19.40 -7.19
C PHE A 113 -5.45 20.91 -6.92
N ASN A 114 -4.41 21.46 -6.32
CA ASN A 114 -4.25 22.90 -6.10
C ASN A 114 -2.93 23.38 -6.71
N HIS A 115 -3.00 24.39 -7.58
CA HIS A 115 -1.84 24.98 -8.27
C HIS A 115 -0.72 25.57 -7.38
N ARG A 116 -0.91 25.61 -6.05
CA ARG A 116 0.05 26.19 -5.09
C ARG A 116 0.56 25.21 -4.05
N GLU A 117 0.14 23.95 -4.13
CA GLU A 117 0.51 22.89 -3.19
C GLU A 117 1.42 21.85 -3.85
#